data_AF-A0A8D2GTZ3-F1
#
_entry.id   AF-A0A8D2GTZ3-F1
#
_cell.length_a   1.000
_cell.length_b   1.000
_cell.length_c   1.000
_cell.angle_alpha   90.00
_cell.angle_beta   90.00
_cell.angle_gamma   90.00
#
_symmetry.space_group_name_H-M   'P 1'
#
loop_
_entity.id
_entity.type
_entity.pdbx_description
1 polymer ?
#
loop_
_entity_poly.entity_id
_entity_poly.type
_entity_poly.pdbx_seq_one_letter_code
_entity_poly.pdbx_strand_id
1 'polypeptide(L)'
;MGTARASARTAALLLCVLCYLLAGAAVFDALESEAESGRRRLLAQKRGEFRRRFGFSAEDYRELERLARQAEPHRAGRQWRFAGSFYFAITVITTIGYGHAAPGTDSGKVFCMFYALLGIPLTLVMFQSLGERLNALVRCLLLGAKRCLGLRRPHVSTENMVVAGLLACAATLALGAATFSHFEGWSFFHAYYYCFITLTTIGFGDLVALQSEEALQRKPPYVAFSFLYILLGLTVIGAFLNLVVLRFLAASAEGPQRAARLAGSLHRAAPESHAGPGGSICRSCRRIRQLERCARDNLGFSPPSSPVAVRGSRADRPRARSI
;
A
#
# COMPACT_ATOMS: atom_id res chain seq x y z
N MET A 1 7.29 -2.51 33.11
CA MET A 1 5.85 -2.60 32.74
C MET A 1 5.53 -2.27 31.28
N GLY A 2 6.27 -1.38 30.60
CA GLY A 2 5.99 -1.05 29.18
C GLY A 2 6.36 -2.16 28.17
N THR A 3 7.44 -2.91 28.43
CA THR A 3 7.91 -4.02 27.58
C THR A 3 6.93 -5.19 27.55
N ALA A 4 6.43 -5.63 28.71
CA ALA A 4 5.49 -6.75 28.82
C ALA A 4 4.17 -6.51 28.07
N ARG A 5 3.61 -5.28 28.09
CA ARG A 5 2.39 -4.93 27.34
C ARG A 5 2.62 -4.89 25.83
N ALA A 6 3.79 -4.42 25.40
CA ALA A 6 4.17 -4.44 23.98
C ALA A 6 4.35 -5.87 23.47
N SER A 7 5.03 -6.73 24.24
CA SER A 7 5.19 -8.16 23.94
C SER A 7 3.85 -8.90 23.90
N ALA A 8 2.94 -8.62 24.84
CA ALA A 8 1.60 -9.22 24.86
C ALA A 8 0.75 -8.83 23.64
N ARG A 9 0.79 -7.55 23.21
CA ARG A 9 0.09 -7.10 21.99
C ARG A 9 0.65 -7.78 20.75
N THR A 10 1.97 -7.90 20.63
CA THR A 10 2.60 -8.60 19.50
C THR A 10 2.22 -10.08 19.48
N ALA A 11 2.25 -10.76 20.63
CA ALA A 11 1.82 -12.15 20.76
C ALA A 11 0.33 -12.33 20.39
N ALA A 12 -0.54 -11.42 20.83
CA ALA A 12 -1.96 -11.43 20.47
C ALA A 12 -2.19 -11.22 18.96
N LEU A 13 -1.43 -10.32 18.31
CA LEU A 13 -1.50 -10.13 16.85
C LEU A 13 -1.01 -11.38 16.10
N LEU A 14 0.08 -12.01 16.54
CA LEU A 14 0.58 -13.25 15.95
C LEU A 14 -0.43 -14.39 16.08
N LEU A 15 -1.03 -14.55 17.27
CA LEU A 15 -2.08 -15.54 17.50
C LEU A 15 -3.31 -15.27 16.62
N CYS A 16 -3.73 -14.01 16.49
CA CYS A 16 -4.85 -13.62 15.63
C CYS A 16 -4.58 -13.97 14.15
N VAL A 17 -3.38 -13.66 13.64
CA VAL A 17 -2.97 -14.01 12.28
C VAL A 17 -2.93 -15.53 12.08
N LEU A 18 -2.41 -16.28 13.06
CA LEU A 18 -2.40 -17.75 12.99
C LEU A 18 -3.82 -18.32 12.94
N CYS A 19 -4.72 -17.84 13.80
CA CYS A 19 -6.13 -18.24 13.78
C CYS A 19 -6.80 -17.88 12.45
N TYR A 20 -6.51 -16.70 11.90
CA TYR A 20 -7.03 -16.27 10.60
C TYR A 20 -6.56 -17.18 9.45
N LEU A 21 -5.29 -17.58 9.46
CA LEU A 21 -4.73 -18.53 8.49
C LEU A 21 -5.37 -19.92 8.61
N LEU A 22 -5.54 -20.43 9.84
CA LEU A 22 -6.17 -21.74 10.07
C LEU A 22 -7.64 -21.75 9.63
N ALA A 23 -8.39 -20.69 9.94
CA ALA A 23 -9.77 -20.54 9.49
C ALA A 23 -9.86 -20.45 7.97
N GLY A 24 -8.98 -19.66 7.34
CA GLY A 24 -8.88 -19.58 5.88
C GLY A 24 -8.56 -20.93 5.24
N ALA A 25 -7.59 -21.68 5.78
CA ALA A 25 -7.22 -23.00 5.29
C ALA A 25 -8.40 -23.98 5.36
N ALA A 26 -9.14 -24.01 6.46
CA ALA A 26 -10.31 -24.87 6.61
C ALA A 26 -11.42 -24.52 5.60
N VAL A 27 -11.67 -23.23 5.37
CA VAL A 27 -12.68 -22.78 4.39
C VAL A 27 -12.25 -23.11 2.96
N PHE A 28 -10.99 -22.85 2.58
CA PHE A 28 -10.50 -23.18 1.24
C PHE A 28 -10.49 -24.69 0.99
N ASP A 29 -10.09 -25.51 1.96
CA ASP A 29 -10.17 -26.97 1.86
C ASP A 29 -11.61 -27.43 1.63
N ALA A 30 -12.56 -26.90 2.41
CA ALA A 30 -13.97 -27.24 2.26
C ALA A 30 -14.57 -26.82 0.91
N LEU A 31 -14.12 -25.71 0.32
CA LEU A 31 -14.65 -25.18 -0.94
C LEU A 31 -13.98 -25.78 -2.19
N GLU A 32 -12.67 -26.03 -2.14
CA GLU A 32 -11.87 -26.35 -3.34
C GLU A 32 -11.45 -27.83 -3.44
N SER A 33 -11.33 -28.57 -2.33
CA SER A 33 -10.72 -29.91 -2.35
C SER A 33 -11.52 -30.95 -3.13
N GLU A 34 -12.85 -30.91 -3.05
CA GLU A 34 -13.70 -31.81 -3.86
C GLU A 34 -13.63 -31.45 -5.35
N ALA A 35 -13.70 -30.17 -5.67
CA ALA A 35 -13.62 -29.67 -7.04
C ALA A 35 -12.27 -29.99 -7.70
N GLU A 36 -11.16 -29.80 -6.97
CA GLU A 36 -9.82 -30.18 -7.42
C GLU A 36 -9.72 -31.69 -7.66
N SER A 37 -10.17 -32.51 -6.71
CA SER A 37 -10.15 -33.97 -6.82
C SER A 37 -10.98 -34.46 -8.01
N GLY A 38 -12.15 -33.84 -8.24
CA GLY A 38 -12.99 -34.08 -9.42
C GLY A 38 -12.25 -33.73 -10.72
N ARG A 39 -11.71 -32.52 -10.83
CA ARG A 39 -10.96 -32.04 -11.99
C ARG A 39 -9.72 -32.89 -12.28
N ARG A 40 -8.99 -33.32 -11.25
CA ARG A 40 -7.82 -34.20 -11.38
C ARG A 40 -8.20 -35.58 -11.94
N ARG A 41 -9.31 -36.16 -11.46
CA ARG A 41 -9.85 -37.43 -11.98
C ARG A 41 -10.29 -37.29 -13.44
N LEU A 42 -11.00 -36.22 -13.78
CA LEU A 42 -11.43 -35.93 -15.16
C LEU A 42 -10.24 -35.78 -16.11
N LEU A 43 -9.21 -35.01 -15.71
CA LEU A 43 -8.00 -34.82 -16.51
C LEU A 43 -7.21 -36.13 -16.68
N ALA A 44 -7.15 -36.97 -15.64
CA ALA A 44 -6.53 -38.30 -15.73
C ALA A 44 -7.29 -39.22 -16.70
N GLN A 45 -8.63 -39.20 -16.65
CA GLN A 45 -9.48 -39.95 -17.57
C GLN A 45 -9.31 -39.49 -19.02
N LYS A 46 -9.37 -38.18 -19.27
CA LYS A 46 -9.15 -37.60 -20.61
C LYS A 46 -7.76 -37.93 -21.13
N ARG A 47 -6.72 -37.81 -20.30
CA ARG A 47 -5.36 -38.23 -20.65
C ARG A 47 -5.30 -39.70 -21.10
N GLY A 48 -5.95 -40.62 -20.37
CA GLY A 48 -6.01 -42.03 -20.75
C GLY A 48 -6.80 -42.30 -22.04
N GLU A 49 -7.87 -41.54 -22.27
CA GLU A 49 -8.66 -41.58 -23.50
C GLU A 49 -7.82 -41.16 -24.72
N PHE A 50 -7.14 -40.01 -24.64
CA PHE A 50 -6.29 -39.48 -25.72
C PHE A 50 -5.12 -40.41 -26.01
N ARG A 51 -4.44 -40.95 -24.98
CA ARG A 51 -3.33 -41.89 -25.18
C ARG A 51 -3.76 -43.14 -25.95
N ARG A 52 -4.93 -43.70 -25.63
CA ARG A 52 -5.46 -44.88 -26.35
C ARG A 52 -5.93 -44.55 -27.75
N ARG A 53 -6.64 -43.42 -27.92
CA ARG A 53 -7.22 -43.02 -29.22
C ARG A 53 -6.16 -42.70 -30.27
N PHE A 54 -5.05 -42.08 -29.87
CA PHE A 54 -3.99 -41.64 -30.77
C PHE A 54 -2.69 -42.46 -30.67
N GLY A 55 -2.66 -43.50 -29.83
CA GLY A 55 -1.50 -44.39 -29.71
C GLY A 55 -0.27 -43.77 -29.05
N PHE A 56 -0.41 -42.67 -28.30
CA PHE A 56 0.74 -42.02 -27.65
C PHE A 56 1.38 -42.90 -26.56
N SER A 57 2.71 -43.04 -26.62
CA SER A 57 3.48 -43.59 -25.51
C SER A 57 3.39 -42.67 -24.28
N ALA A 58 3.78 -43.16 -23.11
CA ALA A 58 3.80 -42.34 -21.90
C ALA A 58 4.82 -41.18 -21.99
N GLU A 59 5.90 -41.38 -22.75
CA GLU A 59 6.97 -40.40 -22.93
C GLU A 59 6.56 -39.31 -23.92
N ASP A 60 6.01 -39.69 -25.08
CA ASP A 60 5.53 -38.73 -26.08
C ASP A 60 4.46 -37.80 -25.50
N TYR A 61 3.54 -38.35 -24.71
CA TYR A 61 2.51 -37.55 -24.06
C TYR A 61 3.11 -36.57 -23.03
N ARG A 62 4.14 -36.99 -22.29
CA ARG A 62 4.86 -36.10 -21.35
C ARG A 62 5.61 -35.00 -22.09
N GLU A 63 6.22 -35.32 -23.22
CA GLU A 63 6.89 -34.34 -24.07
C GLU A 63 5.89 -33.33 -24.64
N LEU A 64 4.75 -33.79 -25.17
CA LEU A 64 3.66 -32.93 -25.62
C LEU A 64 3.14 -32.03 -24.48
N GLU A 65 2.99 -32.56 -23.27
CA GLU A 65 2.57 -31.79 -22.09
C GLU A 65 3.61 -30.73 -21.69
N ARG A 66 4.91 -31.01 -21.87
CA ARG A 66 6.00 -30.03 -21.66
C ARG A 66 5.98 -28.95 -22.73
N LEU A 67 5.87 -29.32 -24.01
CA LEU A 67 5.80 -28.39 -25.14
C LEU A 67 4.58 -27.48 -25.02
N ALA A 68 3.41 -28.04 -24.67
CA ALA A 68 2.18 -27.26 -24.47
C ALA A 68 2.36 -26.20 -23.38
N ARG A 69 2.97 -26.56 -22.23
CA ARG A 69 3.26 -25.61 -21.14
C ARG A 69 4.27 -24.54 -21.53
N GLN A 70 5.30 -24.89 -22.30
CA GLN A 70 6.30 -23.92 -22.78
C GLN A 70 5.75 -22.98 -23.86
N ALA A 71 4.78 -23.46 -24.66
CA ALA A 71 4.11 -22.67 -25.69
C ALA A 71 3.05 -21.71 -25.11
N GLU A 72 2.55 -21.96 -23.91
CA GLU A 72 1.45 -21.21 -23.30
C GLU A 72 1.71 -19.69 -23.18
N PRO A 73 2.88 -19.21 -22.71
CA PRO A 73 3.19 -17.77 -22.69
C PRO A 73 3.27 -17.13 -24.08
N HIS A 74 3.54 -17.94 -25.11
CA HIS A 74 3.65 -17.48 -26.50
C HIS A 74 2.29 -17.40 -27.19
N ARG A 75 1.23 -18.02 -26.63
CA ARG A 75 -0.13 -17.96 -27.19
C ARG A 75 -0.74 -16.56 -27.13
N ALA A 76 -0.38 -15.75 -26.14
CA ALA A 76 -0.84 -14.37 -26.02
C ALA A 76 -0.09 -13.39 -26.96
N GLY A 77 0.76 -13.90 -27.86
CA GLY A 77 1.56 -13.11 -28.80
C GLY A 77 2.89 -12.62 -28.19
N ARG A 78 3.54 -11.66 -28.88
CA ARG A 78 4.86 -11.15 -28.46
C ARG A 78 4.76 -10.26 -27.22
N GLN A 79 5.07 -10.82 -26.04
CA GLN A 79 5.05 -10.12 -24.75
C GLN A 79 6.21 -9.11 -24.58
N TRP A 80 7.39 -9.34 -25.17
CA TRP A 80 8.59 -8.51 -24.95
C TRP A 80 8.79 -7.40 -26.00
N ARG A 81 7.73 -6.63 -26.29
CA ARG A 81 7.84 -5.31 -26.97
C ARG A 81 7.70 -4.19 -25.93
N PHE A 82 7.88 -2.93 -26.32
CA PHE A 82 7.85 -1.81 -25.37
C PHE A 82 6.60 -1.81 -24.47
N ALA A 83 5.40 -1.97 -25.05
CA ALA A 83 4.15 -2.00 -24.27
C ALA A 83 4.10 -3.14 -23.24
N GLY A 84 4.48 -4.36 -23.63
CA GLY A 84 4.49 -5.50 -22.71
C GLY A 84 5.64 -5.46 -21.70
N SER A 85 6.79 -4.90 -22.09
CA SER A 85 7.91 -4.63 -21.17
C SER A 85 7.55 -3.56 -20.15
N PHE A 86 6.80 -2.53 -20.55
CA PHE A 86 6.26 -1.51 -19.66
C PHE A 86 5.19 -2.09 -18.72
N TYR A 87 4.31 -2.96 -19.24
CA TYR A 87 3.35 -3.68 -18.40
C TYR A 87 4.04 -4.54 -17.34
N PHE A 88 5.05 -5.32 -17.75
CA PHE A 88 5.90 -6.08 -16.84
C PHE A 88 6.62 -5.19 -15.83
N ALA A 89 7.14 -4.03 -16.26
CA ALA A 89 7.80 -3.09 -15.35
C ALA A 89 6.84 -2.54 -14.29
N ILE A 90 5.57 -2.26 -14.65
CA ILE A 90 4.51 -1.89 -13.70
C ILE A 90 4.29 -3.04 -12.70
N THR A 91 4.06 -4.27 -13.18
CA THR A 91 3.72 -5.39 -12.30
C THR A 91 4.82 -5.72 -11.29
N VAL A 92 6.09 -5.48 -11.65
CA VAL A 92 7.25 -5.62 -10.76
C VAL A 92 7.27 -4.53 -9.69
N ILE A 93 7.23 -3.25 -10.06
CA ILE A 93 7.36 -2.15 -9.07
C ILE A 93 6.13 -2.01 -8.17
N THR A 94 4.95 -2.40 -8.65
CA THR A 94 3.71 -2.41 -7.87
C THR A 94 3.48 -3.72 -7.12
N THR A 95 4.44 -4.66 -7.18
CA THR A 95 4.38 -5.98 -6.54
C THR A 95 3.13 -6.80 -6.86
N ILE A 96 2.52 -6.59 -8.04
CA ILE A 96 1.37 -7.39 -8.50
C ILE A 96 1.86 -8.76 -8.99
N GLY A 97 2.86 -8.76 -9.88
CA GLY A 97 3.57 -9.99 -10.26
C GLY A 97 2.73 -11.14 -10.83
N TYR A 98 1.79 -10.90 -11.75
CA TYR A 98 0.92 -11.94 -12.35
C TYR A 98 1.61 -13.21 -12.88
N GLY A 99 2.89 -13.16 -13.25
CA GLY A 99 3.61 -14.32 -13.77
C GLY A 99 3.27 -14.74 -15.21
N HIS A 100 2.34 -14.08 -15.90
CA HIS A 100 2.05 -14.31 -17.33
C HIS A 100 3.27 -14.08 -18.24
N ALA A 101 4.17 -13.18 -17.83
CA ALA A 101 5.47 -12.96 -18.46
C ALA A 101 6.54 -12.87 -17.37
N ALA A 102 7.64 -13.61 -17.56
CA ALA A 102 8.78 -13.64 -16.66
C ALA A 102 10.10 -13.65 -17.45
N PRO A 103 11.18 -13.05 -16.93
CA PRO A 103 12.47 -13.00 -17.62
C PRO A 103 13.04 -14.40 -17.79
N GLY A 104 13.12 -14.87 -19.04
CA GLY A 104 13.69 -16.18 -19.38
C GLY A 104 15.22 -16.21 -19.34
N THR A 105 15.88 -15.06 -19.52
CA THR A 105 17.34 -14.93 -19.52
C THR A 105 17.91 -14.65 -18.14
N ASP A 106 19.11 -15.14 -17.85
CA ASP A 106 19.76 -14.90 -16.55
C ASP A 106 20.10 -13.42 -16.34
N SER A 107 20.51 -12.72 -17.40
CA SER A 107 20.71 -11.27 -17.36
C SER A 107 19.40 -10.51 -17.05
N GLY A 108 18.27 -10.94 -17.61
CA GLY A 108 16.96 -10.37 -17.34
C GLY A 108 16.51 -10.58 -15.89
N LYS A 109 16.78 -11.77 -15.31
CA LYS A 109 16.51 -12.06 -13.90
C LYS A 109 17.34 -11.18 -12.97
N VAL A 110 18.65 -11.05 -13.24
CA VAL A 110 19.54 -10.19 -12.45
C VAL A 110 19.09 -8.74 -12.51
N PHE A 111 18.77 -8.22 -13.71
CA PHE A 111 18.23 -6.87 -13.85
C PHE A 111 16.93 -6.68 -13.08
N CYS A 112 16.00 -7.65 -13.17
CA CYS A 112 14.73 -7.61 -12.44
C CYS A 112 14.92 -7.53 -10.93
N MET A 113 15.92 -8.22 -10.36
CA MET A 113 16.24 -8.15 -8.92
C MET A 113 16.64 -6.74 -8.49
N PHE A 114 17.57 -6.10 -9.22
CA PHE A 114 18.00 -4.73 -8.93
C PHE A 114 16.89 -3.70 -9.18
N TYR A 115 16.12 -3.89 -10.25
CA TYR A 115 14.99 -3.02 -10.59
C TYR A 115 13.90 -3.06 -9.51
N ALA A 116 13.55 -4.25 -9.00
CA ALA A 116 12.58 -4.39 -7.91
C ALA A 116 13.08 -3.78 -6.60
N LEU A 117 14.37 -3.96 -6.27
CA LEU A 117 14.99 -3.44 -5.05
C LEU A 117 14.85 -1.92 -4.91
N LEU A 118 15.01 -1.18 -6.00
CA LEU A 118 14.89 0.29 -6.01
C LEU A 118 13.47 0.75 -6.34
N GLY A 119 12.78 0.04 -7.24
CA GLY A 119 11.46 0.41 -7.73
C GLY A 119 10.37 0.30 -6.67
N ILE A 120 10.35 -0.80 -5.89
CA ILE A 120 9.29 -1.03 -4.89
C ILE A 120 9.28 0.07 -3.82
N PRO A 121 10.41 0.43 -3.15
CA PRO A 121 10.41 1.52 -2.18
C PRO A 121 9.98 2.87 -2.78
N LEU A 122 10.44 3.18 -4.00
CA LEU A 122 10.06 4.42 -4.69
C LEU A 122 8.56 4.47 -4.95
N THR A 123 7.98 3.36 -5.43
CA THR A 123 6.55 3.22 -5.71
C THR A 123 5.72 3.31 -4.43
N LEU A 124 6.17 2.73 -3.32
CA LEU A 124 5.48 2.84 -2.02
C LEU A 124 5.44 4.29 -1.53
N VAL A 125 6.55 5.03 -1.60
CA VAL A 125 6.60 6.46 -1.21
C VAL A 125 5.71 7.31 -2.12
N MET A 126 5.71 7.01 -3.44
CA MET A 126 4.84 7.67 -4.41
C MET A 126 3.36 7.46 -4.06
N PHE A 127 2.93 6.21 -3.82
CA PHE A 127 1.54 5.92 -3.47
C PHE A 127 1.12 6.52 -2.13
N GLN A 128 2.02 6.57 -1.15
CA GLN A 128 1.73 7.26 0.11
C GLN A 128 1.49 8.76 -0.12
N SER A 129 2.38 9.42 -0.86
CA SER A 129 2.27 10.85 -1.17
C SER A 129 1.02 11.19 -1.99
N LEU A 130 0.69 10.36 -2.99
CA LEU A 130 -0.52 10.51 -3.79
C LEU A 130 -1.77 10.22 -2.96
N GLY A 131 -1.74 9.21 -2.10
CA GLY A 131 -2.86 8.83 -1.25
C GLY A 131 -3.22 9.91 -0.22
N GLU A 132 -2.23 10.59 0.36
CA GLU A 132 -2.46 11.75 1.22
C GLU A 132 -3.15 12.90 0.48
N ARG A 133 -2.69 13.21 -0.75
CA ARG A 133 -3.30 14.23 -1.61
C ARG A 133 -4.71 13.85 -2.01
N LEU A 134 -4.96 12.59 -2.33
CA LEU A 134 -6.29 12.09 -2.68
C LEU A 134 -7.25 12.18 -1.48
N ASN A 135 -6.79 11.79 -0.28
CA ASN A 135 -7.58 11.94 0.94
C ASN A 135 -7.90 13.41 1.25
N ALA A 136 -6.96 14.33 1.01
CA ALA A 136 -7.21 15.76 1.14
C ALA A 136 -8.25 16.25 0.12
N LEU A 137 -8.17 15.79 -1.13
CA LEU A 137 -9.15 16.09 -2.18
C LEU A 137 -10.55 15.59 -1.80
N VAL A 138 -10.67 14.33 -1.38
CA VAL A 138 -11.94 13.74 -0.92
C VAL A 138 -12.54 14.54 0.24
N ARG A 139 -11.71 14.98 1.19
CA ARG A 139 -12.15 15.85 2.28
C ARG A 139 -12.68 17.19 1.76
N CYS A 140 -11.99 17.82 0.81
CA CYS A 140 -12.44 19.06 0.17
C CYS A 140 -13.77 18.87 -0.58
N LEU A 141 -13.92 17.79 -1.34
CA LEU A 141 -15.15 17.46 -2.06
C LEU A 141 -16.31 17.22 -1.10
N LEU A 142 -16.10 16.47 -0.01
CA LEU A 142 -17.12 16.25 1.03
C LEU A 142 -17.52 17.55 1.72
N LEU A 143 -16.57 18.44 2.00
CA LEU A 143 -16.87 19.76 2.56
C LEU A 143 -17.66 20.60 1.57
N GLY A 144 -17.30 20.58 0.28
CA GLY A 144 -18.02 21.25 -0.79
C GLY A 144 -19.47 20.74 -0.89
N ALA A 145 -19.66 19.42 -0.95
CA ALA A 145 -20.98 18.80 -0.99
C ALA A 145 -21.83 19.18 0.22
N LYS A 146 -21.27 19.15 1.44
CA LYS A 146 -21.98 19.56 2.65
C LYS A 146 -22.35 21.06 2.65
N ARG A 147 -21.52 21.92 2.06
CA ARG A 147 -21.84 23.35 1.88
C ARG A 147 -22.97 23.53 0.87
N CYS A 148 -22.94 22.82 -0.25
CA CYS A 148 -24.03 22.85 -1.25
C CYS A 148 -25.37 22.36 -0.67
N LEU A 149 -25.33 21.43 0.29
CA LEU A 149 -26.51 20.95 1.04
C LEU A 149 -26.97 21.91 2.15
N GLY A 150 -26.36 23.09 2.31
CA GLY A 150 -26.81 24.13 3.25
C GLY A 150 -26.44 23.90 4.72
N LEU A 151 -25.51 22.99 5.02
CA LEU A 151 -25.09 22.72 6.40
C LEU A 151 -24.25 23.89 6.95
N ARG A 152 -24.74 24.56 8.01
CA ARG A 152 -24.14 25.78 8.59
C ARG A 152 -22.73 25.60 9.18
N ARG A 153 -22.33 24.38 9.56
CA ARG A 153 -20.98 24.02 10.05
C ARG A 153 -20.56 22.65 9.52
N PRO A 154 -20.05 22.55 8.27
CA PRO A 154 -19.69 21.27 7.69
C PRO A 154 -18.42 20.74 8.37
N HIS A 155 -18.58 19.72 9.23
CA HIS A 155 -17.45 18.98 9.81
C HIS A 155 -17.33 17.62 9.12
N VAL A 156 -16.12 17.24 8.71
CA VAL A 156 -15.82 15.91 8.16
C VAL A 156 -15.17 15.08 9.26
N SER A 157 -15.95 14.17 9.83
CA SER A 157 -15.48 13.17 10.79
C SER A 157 -14.59 12.13 10.09
N THR A 158 -13.73 11.46 10.86
CA THR A 158 -12.95 10.31 10.40
C THR A 158 -13.86 9.19 9.88
N GLU A 159 -15.03 9.00 10.46
CA GLU A 159 -16.02 8.00 9.99
C GLU A 159 -16.50 8.31 8.57
N ASN A 160 -16.82 9.58 8.28
CA ASN A 160 -17.22 10.01 6.95
C ASN A 160 -16.10 9.79 5.92
N MET A 161 -14.84 9.97 6.32
CA MET A 161 -13.69 9.69 5.46
C MET A 161 -13.54 8.19 5.18
N VAL A 162 -13.73 7.34 6.19
CA VAL A 162 -13.68 5.87 6.03
C VAL A 162 -14.79 5.39 5.11
N VAL A 163 -16.03 5.87 5.30
CA VAL A 163 -17.15 5.52 4.42
C VAL A 163 -16.90 6.01 2.99
N ALA A 164 -16.43 7.25 2.81
CA ALA A 164 -16.09 7.77 1.49
C ALA A 164 -14.97 6.96 0.82
N GLY A 165 -13.95 6.55 1.58
CA GLY A 165 -12.87 5.69 1.09
C GLY A 165 -13.36 4.31 0.66
N LEU A 166 -14.22 3.66 1.45
CA LEU A 166 -14.85 2.38 1.09
C LEU A 166 -15.70 2.51 -0.18
N LEU A 167 -16.51 3.57 -0.29
CA LEU A 167 -17.30 3.84 -1.49
C LEU A 167 -16.41 4.10 -2.71
N ALA A 168 -15.30 4.82 -2.56
CA ALA A 168 -14.34 5.05 -3.63
C ALA A 168 -13.65 3.75 -4.08
N CYS A 169 -13.28 2.88 -3.15
CA CYS A 169 -12.73 1.55 -3.46
C CYS A 169 -13.75 0.69 -4.22
N ALA A 170 -14.99 0.61 -3.71
CA ALA A 170 -16.06 -0.16 -4.34
C ALA A 170 -16.39 0.37 -5.75
N ALA A 171 -16.45 1.69 -5.92
CA ALA A 171 -16.67 2.33 -7.23
C ALA A 171 -15.52 2.04 -8.20
N THR A 172 -14.27 2.10 -7.74
CA THR A 172 -13.08 1.79 -8.56
C THR A 172 -13.10 0.33 -9.05
N LEU A 173 -13.46 -0.60 -8.17
CA LEU A 173 -13.61 -2.02 -8.52
C LEU A 173 -14.76 -2.23 -9.50
N ALA A 174 -15.93 -1.62 -9.27
CA ALA A 174 -17.08 -1.75 -10.15
C ALA A 174 -16.86 -1.14 -11.55
N LEU A 175 -16.23 0.03 -11.63
CA LEU A 175 -15.87 0.69 -12.89
C LEU A 175 -14.83 -0.14 -13.67
N GLY A 176 -13.83 -0.69 -12.99
CA GLY A 176 -12.90 -1.63 -13.58
C GLY A 176 -13.60 -2.87 -14.11
N ALA A 177 -14.42 -3.51 -13.27
CA ALA A 177 -15.17 -4.71 -13.63
C ALA A 177 -16.05 -4.50 -14.87
N ALA A 178 -16.80 -3.40 -14.94
CA ALA A 178 -17.62 -3.07 -16.10
C ALA A 178 -16.77 -2.91 -17.37
N THR A 179 -15.61 -2.25 -17.25
CA THR A 179 -14.73 -1.99 -18.40
C THR A 179 -14.03 -3.27 -18.88
N PHE A 180 -13.41 -4.03 -17.97
CA PHE A 180 -12.72 -5.28 -18.31
C PHE A 180 -13.68 -6.38 -18.76
N SER A 181 -14.89 -6.46 -18.19
CA SER A 181 -15.93 -7.38 -18.67
C SER A 181 -16.28 -7.11 -20.13
N HIS A 182 -16.40 -5.84 -20.52
CA HIS A 182 -16.67 -5.46 -21.92
C HIS A 182 -15.48 -5.74 -22.85
N PHE A 183 -14.26 -5.38 -22.46
CA PHE A 183 -13.10 -5.51 -23.35
C PHE A 183 -12.55 -6.94 -23.47
N GLU A 184 -12.55 -7.71 -22.38
CA GLU A 184 -12.00 -9.08 -22.35
C GLU A 184 -13.10 -10.15 -22.53
N GLY A 185 -14.37 -9.76 -22.59
CA GLY A 185 -15.50 -10.69 -22.74
C GLY A 185 -15.75 -11.55 -21.49
N TRP A 186 -15.17 -11.19 -20.34
CA TRP A 186 -15.38 -11.90 -19.09
C TRP A 186 -16.74 -11.59 -18.48
N SER A 187 -17.25 -12.48 -17.62
CA SER A 187 -18.39 -12.14 -16.77
C SER A 187 -18.03 -10.98 -15.83
N PHE A 188 -19.02 -10.19 -15.42
CA PHE A 188 -18.79 -9.08 -14.48
C PHE A 188 -18.11 -9.56 -13.19
N PHE A 189 -18.47 -10.75 -12.69
CA PHE A 189 -17.85 -11.34 -11.51
C PHE A 189 -16.36 -11.64 -11.72
N HIS A 190 -15.98 -12.27 -12.83
CA HIS A 190 -14.56 -12.54 -13.15
C HIS A 190 -13.77 -11.24 -13.32
N ALA A 191 -14.35 -10.23 -13.98
CA ALA A 191 -13.72 -8.93 -14.13
C ALA A 191 -13.57 -8.21 -12.78
N TYR A 192 -14.55 -8.31 -11.89
CA TYR A 192 -14.50 -7.77 -10.53
C TYR A 192 -13.42 -8.46 -9.68
N TYR A 193 -13.39 -9.79 -9.73
CA TYR A 193 -12.35 -10.61 -9.08
C TYR A 193 -10.96 -10.23 -9.61
N TYR A 194 -10.78 -10.10 -10.93
CA TYR A 194 -9.54 -9.62 -11.53
C TYR A 194 -9.15 -8.25 -10.96
N CYS A 195 -10.05 -7.27 -10.95
CA CYS A 195 -9.76 -5.93 -10.41
C CYS A 195 -9.37 -5.99 -8.92
N PHE A 196 -10.07 -6.82 -8.14
CA PHE A 196 -9.78 -6.99 -6.73
C PHE A 196 -8.38 -7.58 -6.49
N ILE A 197 -8.06 -8.71 -7.12
CA ILE A 197 -6.75 -9.39 -7.02
C ILE A 197 -5.60 -8.51 -7.55
N THR A 198 -5.88 -7.70 -8.57
CA THR A 198 -4.94 -6.73 -9.15
C THR A 198 -4.63 -5.60 -8.17
N LEU A 199 -5.66 -4.91 -7.68
CA LEU A 199 -5.49 -3.70 -6.87
C LEU A 199 -5.11 -3.98 -5.42
N THR A 200 -5.27 -5.24 -4.97
CA THR A 200 -4.72 -5.73 -3.69
C THR A 200 -3.30 -6.28 -3.83
N THR A 201 -2.70 -6.17 -5.03
CA THR A 201 -1.34 -6.64 -5.35
C THR A 201 -1.12 -8.12 -5.04
N ILE A 202 -2.18 -8.95 -5.08
CA ILE A 202 -2.08 -10.40 -4.95
C ILE A 202 -1.62 -11.01 -6.28
N GLY A 203 -2.27 -10.59 -7.37
CA GLY A 203 -1.86 -10.91 -8.75
C GLY A 203 -1.64 -12.40 -9.03
N PHE A 204 -2.64 -13.27 -8.83
CA PHE A 204 -2.52 -14.70 -9.10
C PHE A 204 -2.16 -15.04 -10.55
N GLY A 205 -2.58 -14.21 -11.51
CA GLY A 205 -2.30 -14.41 -12.94
C GLY A 205 -3.20 -15.43 -13.63
N ASP A 206 -4.22 -15.93 -12.95
CA ASP A 206 -5.31 -16.75 -13.51
C ASP A 206 -6.18 -15.97 -14.50
N LEU A 207 -6.37 -14.67 -14.23
CA LEU A 207 -6.94 -13.69 -15.16
C LEU A 207 -5.98 -12.52 -15.33
N VAL A 208 -5.65 -12.19 -16.57
CA VAL A 208 -4.74 -11.08 -16.92
C VAL A 208 -5.28 -10.36 -18.14
N ALA A 209 -5.51 -9.05 -18.01
CA ALA A 209 -5.94 -8.22 -19.12
C ALA A 209 -4.81 -8.06 -20.16
N LEU A 210 -5.17 -7.65 -21.38
CA LEU A 210 -4.25 -7.43 -22.51
C LEU A 210 -3.60 -8.71 -23.07
N GLN A 211 -4.07 -9.89 -22.67
CA GLN A 211 -3.55 -11.18 -23.17
C GLN A 211 -4.35 -11.75 -24.36
N SER A 212 -5.56 -11.24 -24.61
CA SER A 212 -6.40 -11.67 -25.74
C SER A 212 -5.97 -11.00 -27.06
N GLU A 213 -5.98 -11.75 -28.18
CA GLU A 213 -5.93 -11.22 -29.56
C GLU A 213 -4.79 -10.22 -29.88
N GLU A 214 -3.59 -10.42 -29.32
CA GLU A 214 -2.45 -9.49 -29.46
C GLU A 214 -2.81 -8.03 -29.07
N ALA A 215 -3.74 -7.86 -28.12
CA ALA A 215 -4.29 -6.55 -27.72
C ALA A 215 -3.20 -5.53 -27.34
N LEU A 216 -2.10 -6.00 -26.76
CA LEU A 216 -0.88 -5.24 -26.47
C LEU A 216 -0.35 -4.43 -27.65
N GLN A 217 -0.53 -4.90 -28.89
CA GLN A 217 -0.03 -4.26 -30.10
C GLN A 217 -1.16 -3.64 -30.93
N ARG A 218 -2.34 -4.26 -30.94
CA ARG A 218 -3.46 -3.84 -31.80
C ARG A 218 -4.34 -2.75 -31.19
N LYS A 219 -4.36 -2.60 -29.85
CA LYS A 219 -5.26 -1.66 -29.15
C LYS A 219 -4.50 -0.73 -28.19
N PRO A 220 -3.65 0.19 -28.67
CA PRO A 220 -2.94 1.17 -27.83
C PRO A 220 -3.80 1.94 -26.82
N PRO A 221 -5.02 2.43 -27.14
CA PRO A 221 -5.83 3.15 -26.16
C PRO A 221 -6.30 2.26 -25.01
N TYR A 222 -6.58 0.98 -25.28
CA TYR A 222 -6.97 0.01 -24.25
C TYR A 222 -5.80 -0.34 -23.31
N VAL A 223 -4.59 -0.46 -23.89
CA VAL A 223 -3.34 -0.64 -23.13
C VAL A 223 -3.12 0.55 -22.20
N ALA A 224 -3.20 1.78 -22.71
CA ALA A 224 -3.04 3.00 -21.93
C ALA A 224 -4.09 3.10 -20.81
N PHE A 225 -5.36 2.82 -21.11
CA PHE A 225 -6.43 2.75 -20.12
C PHE A 225 -6.10 1.75 -19.00
N SER A 226 -5.65 0.55 -19.36
CA SER A 226 -5.34 -0.50 -18.39
C SER A 226 -4.20 -0.11 -17.45
N PHE A 227 -3.14 0.51 -17.97
CA PHE A 227 -2.03 1.02 -17.15
C PHE A 227 -2.50 2.14 -16.21
N LEU A 228 -3.29 3.08 -16.73
CA LEU A 228 -3.81 4.19 -15.94
C LEU A 228 -4.77 3.69 -14.86
N TYR A 229 -5.61 2.70 -15.17
CA TYR A 229 -6.51 2.06 -14.22
C TYR A 229 -5.74 1.41 -13.08
N ILE A 230 -4.69 0.64 -13.37
CA ILE A 230 -3.87 -0.01 -12.33
C ILE A 230 -3.22 1.05 -11.43
N LEU A 231 -2.59 2.08 -12.01
CA LEU A 231 -1.90 3.13 -11.25
C LEU A 231 -2.86 3.96 -10.39
N LEU A 232 -4.00 4.38 -10.96
CA LEU A 232 -5.02 5.14 -10.23
C LEU A 232 -5.72 4.29 -9.18
N GLY A 233 -6.08 3.04 -9.53
CA GLY A 233 -6.74 2.12 -8.62
C GLY A 233 -5.87 1.78 -7.41
N LEU A 234 -4.58 1.51 -7.62
CA LEU A 234 -3.62 1.32 -6.53
C LEU A 234 -3.49 2.57 -5.66
N THR A 235 -3.57 3.76 -6.25
CA THR A 235 -3.59 5.01 -5.49
C THR A 235 -4.83 5.12 -4.62
N VAL A 236 -6.01 4.72 -5.10
CA VAL A 236 -7.26 4.72 -4.31
C VAL A 236 -7.19 3.73 -3.16
N ILE A 237 -6.79 2.47 -3.44
CA ILE A 237 -6.64 1.44 -2.41
C ILE A 237 -5.56 1.85 -1.40
N GLY A 238 -4.42 2.36 -1.89
CA GLY A 238 -3.33 2.86 -1.06
C GLY A 238 -3.74 4.04 -0.18
N ALA A 239 -4.56 4.98 -0.69
CA ALA A 239 -5.11 6.09 0.09
C ALA A 239 -6.01 5.59 1.23
N PHE A 240 -6.85 4.59 0.95
CA PHE A 240 -7.72 3.98 1.95
C PHE A 240 -6.92 3.20 3.00
N LEU A 241 -5.95 2.39 2.58
CA LEU A 241 -5.04 1.69 3.49
C LEU A 241 -4.26 2.68 4.34
N ASN A 242 -3.74 3.76 3.78
CA ASN A 242 -3.04 4.81 4.53
C ASN A 242 -3.95 5.41 5.62
N LEU A 243 -5.21 5.74 5.30
CA LEU A 243 -6.18 6.27 6.26
C LEU A 243 -6.41 5.29 7.43
N VAL A 244 -6.59 3.99 7.13
CA VAL A 244 -6.90 2.96 8.13
C VAL A 244 -5.66 2.58 8.95
N VAL A 245 -4.52 2.34 8.29
CA VAL A 245 -3.25 1.94 8.92
C VAL A 245 -2.72 3.06 9.79
N LEU A 246 -2.73 4.33 9.33
CA LEU A 246 -2.32 5.46 10.17
C LEU A 246 -3.16 5.57 11.43
N ARG A 247 -4.46 5.26 11.38
CA ARG A 247 -5.32 5.22 12.57
C ARG A 247 -4.85 4.14 13.56
N PHE A 248 -4.53 2.94 13.08
CA PHE A 248 -4.04 1.85 13.94
C PHE A 248 -2.65 2.11 14.51
N LEU A 249 -1.76 2.70 13.71
CA LEU A 249 -0.41 3.09 14.16
C LEU A 249 -0.48 4.23 15.18
N ALA A 250 -1.33 5.23 14.96
CA ALA A 250 -1.56 6.32 15.91
C ALA A 250 -2.16 5.78 17.23
N ALA A 251 -3.17 4.92 17.16
CA ALA A 251 -3.75 4.28 18.34
C ALA A 251 -2.69 3.46 19.12
N SER A 252 -1.76 2.84 18.41
CA SER A 252 -0.64 2.09 18.99
C SER A 252 0.41 2.98 19.67
N ALA A 253 0.59 4.23 19.22
CA ALA A 253 1.52 5.22 19.77
C ALA A 253 0.92 6.05 20.94
N GLU A 254 -0.41 6.16 21.01
CA GLU A 254 -1.09 6.88 22.09
C GLU A 254 -0.96 6.19 23.46
N GLY A 255 -0.85 4.86 23.51
CA GLY A 255 -0.74 4.09 24.76
C GLY A 255 0.47 4.49 25.62
N PRO A 256 1.70 4.47 25.09
CA PRO A 256 2.90 4.93 25.79
C PRO A 256 2.84 6.41 26.19
N GLN A 257 2.34 7.29 25.31
CA GLN A 257 2.26 8.74 25.57
C GLN A 257 1.19 9.11 26.62
N ARG A 258 0.05 8.39 26.67
CA ARG A 258 -0.95 8.55 27.73
C ARG A 258 -0.40 8.08 29.07
N ALA A 259 0.31 6.95 29.10
CA ALA A 259 0.96 6.45 30.32
C ALA A 259 2.04 7.42 30.84
N ALA A 260 2.86 8.00 29.95
CA ALA A 260 3.86 9.01 30.31
C ALA A 260 3.22 10.31 30.84
N ARG A 261 2.11 10.76 30.24
CA ARG A 261 1.34 11.93 30.72
C ARG A 261 0.72 11.68 32.10
N LEU A 262 0.12 10.50 32.31
CA LEU A 262 -0.45 10.09 33.60
C LEU A 262 0.61 9.98 34.70
N ALA A 263 1.79 9.43 34.38
CA ALA A 263 2.93 9.37 35.30
C ALA A 263 3.45 10.78 35.67
N GLY A 264 3.55 11.69 34.68
CA GLY A 264 3.95 13.08 34.92
C GLY A 264 2.93 13.88 35.73
N SER A 265 1.63 13.62 35.58
CA SER A 265 0.59 14.24 36.40
C SER A 265 0.54 13.70 37.83
N LEU A 266 0.80 12.40 38.03
CA LEU A 266 0.92 11.81 39.38
C LEU A 266 2.14 12.36 40.13
N HIS A 267 3.25 12.59 39.43
CA HIS A 267 4.44 13.19 40.05
C HIS A 267 4.22 14.66 40.47
N ARG A 268 3.40 15.42 39.72
CA ARG A 268 2.97 16.78 40.11
C ARG A 268 1.88 16.83 41.17
N ALA A 269 1.18 15.71 41.43
CA ALA A 269 0.12 15.62 42.42
C ALA A 269 0.62 15.09 43.78
N ALA A 270 1.90 14.73 43.90
CA ALA A 270 2.51 14.48 45.20
C ALA A 270 2.57 15.79 45.99
N PRO A 271 2.03 15.86 47.22
CA PRO A 271 2.02 17.09 47.99
C PRO A 271 3.44 17.44 48.43
N GLU A 272 3.94 18.60 48.00
CA GLU A 272 5.05 19.26 48.67
C GLU A 272 4.57 19.66 50.06
N SER A 273 4.84 18.82 51.06
CA SER A 273 4.81 19.25 52.46
C SER A 273 5.97 20.23 52.65
N HIS A 274 5.69 21.53 52.65
CA HIS A 274 6.01 22.47 53.74
C HIS A 274 5.91 23.95 53.31
N ALA A 275 5.01 24.66 54.01
CA ALA A 275 5.09 26.03 54.51
C ALA A 275 5.09 27.27 53.57
N GLY A 276 4.07 28.14 53.78
CA GLY A 276 4.19 29.60 53.65
C GLY A 276 3.06 30.32 52.87
N PRO A 277 2.30 31.26 53.47
CA PRO A 277 1.15 31.90 52.82
C PRO A 277 1.54 33.19 52.08
N GLY A 278 1.07 33.36 50.84
CA GLY A 278 1.24 34.60 50.10
C GLY A 278 0.59 34.56 48.73
N GLY A 279 -0.63 35.11 48.63
CA GLY A 279 -1.34 35.24 47.36
C GLY A 279 -0.68 36.25 46.42
N SER A 280 -0.57 35.90 45.15
CA SER A 280 -0.89 36.75 43.98
C SER A 280 -0.41 36.07 42.69
N ILE A 281 -1.36 35.68 41.82
CA ILE A 281 -1.01 35.20 40.48
C ILE A 281 -0.57 36.43 39.65
N CYS A 282 0.72 36.46 39.35
CA CYS A 282 1.42 37.52 38.62
C CYS A 282 0.87 37.69 37.19
N ARG A 283 0.65 38.97 36.78
CA ARG A 283 0.17 39.39 35.45
C ARG A 283 1.05 38.91 34.28
N SER A 284 2.25 38.40 34.54
CA SER A 284 3.19 37.90 33.53
C SER A 284 2.71 36.63 32.79
N CYS A 285 1.91 35.77 33.46
CA CYS A 285 1.41 34.52 32.86
C CYS A 285 0.37 34.70 31.74
N ARG A 286 -0.30 35.87 31.64
CA ARG A 286 -1.24 36.14 30.53
C ARG A 286 -0.53 36.60 29.25
N ARG A 287 0.63 37.27 29.37
CA ARG A 287 1.34 37.87 28.21
C ARG A 287 2.13 36.83 27.40
N ILE A 288 2.70 35.82 28.06
CA ILE A 288 3.44 34.73 27.40
C ILE A 288 2.49 33.85 26.56
N ARG A 289 1.25 33.60 27.03
CA ARG A 289 0.24 32.84 26.28
C ARG A 289 -0.35 33.58 25.06
N GLN A 290 -0.18 34.90 24.97
CA GLN A 290 -0.61 35.68 23.79
C GLN A 290 0.49 35.74 22.72
N LEU A 291 1.77 35.77 23.09
CA LEU A 291 2.88 35.82 22.13
C LEU A 291 3.12 34.47 21.42
N GLU A 292 2.97 33.34 22.12
CA GLU A 292 3.06 32.00 21.49
C GLU A 292 1.94 31.74 20.46
N ARG A 293 0.83 32.48 20.56
CA ARG A 293 -0.32 32.34 19.66
C ARG A 293 -0.18 33.18 18.38
N CYS A 294 0.71 34.17 18.35
CA CYS A 294 0.95 35.02 17.18
C CYS A 294 2.14 34.52 16.33
N ALA A 295 3.08 33.78 16.93
CA ALA A 295 4.26 33.25 16.23
C ALA A 295 4.02 31.95 15.43
N ARG A 296 2.89 31.26 15.63
CA ARG A 296 2.60 29.98 14.95
C ARG A 296 1.90 30.15 13.59
N ASP A 297 1.35 31.33 13.32
CA ASP A 297 0.49 31.57 12.15
C ASP A 297 1.21 32.26 10.98
N ASN A 298 2.52 32.50 11.04
CA ASN A 298 3.29 33.07 9.94
C ASN A 298 4.58 32.28 9.66
N LEU A 299 4.63 31.72 8.44
CA LEU A 299 5.79 31.13 7.74
C LEU A 299 6.15 29.69 8.20
N GLY A 300 6.18 28.65 7.37
CA GLY A 300 6.61 28.60 5.97
C GLY A 300 8.13 28.43 5.92
N PHE A 301 8.58 27.23 5.51
CA PHE A 301 9.96 26.87 5.14
C PHE A 301 10.95 26.32 6.20
N SER A 302 11.78 25.39 5.72
CA SER A 302 12.63 24.37 6.36
C SER A 302 13.85 24.87 7.16
N PRO A 303 14.47 24.04 8.05
CA PRO A 303 15.66 24.41 8.82
C PRO A 303 16.96 24.09 8.05
N PRO A 304 18.03 24.89 8.22
CA PRO A 304 19.30 24.25 8.60
C PRO A 304 20.29 25.09 9.46
N SER A 305 21.18 24.34 10.11
CA SER A 305 22.58 24.61 10.51
C SER A 305 22.94 25.77 11.47
N SER A 306 23.53 25.38 12.60
CA SER A 306 24.24 26.19 13.60
C SER A 306 25.48 26.91 13.05
N PRO A 307 25.85 28.08 13.62
CA PRO A 307 27.28 28.32 13.88
C PRO A 307 27.60 29.07 15.20
N VAL A 308 28.64 28.55 15.86
CA VAL A 308 29.84 29.23 16.40
C VAL A 308 29.70 30.70 16.84
N ALA A 309 29.90 30.93 18.14
CA ALA A 309 30.11 32.26 18.71
C ALA A 309 31.61 32.62 18.71
N VAL A 310 31.95 33.76 18.10
CA VAL A 310 33.22 34.48 18.27
C VAL A 310 32.92 35.94 18.66
N ARG A 311 33.46 36.37 19.81
CA ARG A 311 33.81 37.75 20.21
C ARG A 311 35.16 37.57 20.95
N GLY A 312 36.32 38.12 20.58
CA GLY A 312 36.67 39.46 20.10
C GLY A 312 36.75 40.42 21.30
N SER A 313 37.80 41.17 21.64
CA SER A 313 39.18 41.37 21.18
C SER A 313 39.88 42.17 22.29
N ARG A 314 41.19 42.02 22.51
CA ARG A 314 42.08 43.15 22.86
C ARG A 314 43.52 42.80 22.51
N ALA A 315 44.09 43.62 21.63
CA ALA A 315 45.45 43.56 21.15
C ALA A 315 46.37 44.39 22.06
N ASP A 316 47.60 43.93 22.27
CA ASP A 316 48.78 44.79 22.09
C ASP A 316 50.04 43.97 21.78
N ARG A 317 50.91 44.56 20.96
CA ARG A 317 52.08 43.98 20.23
C ARG A 317 53.37 43.95 21.12
N PRO A 318 54.61 43.78 20.56
CA PRO A 318 55.25 42.59 19.96
C PRO A 318 56.71 42.33 20.46
N ARG A 319 57.36 41.28 19.91
CA ARG A 319 58.83 40.95 19.92
C ARG A 319 59.36 40.44 21.29
N ALA A 320 60.36 39.57 21.42
CA ALA A 320 61.49 39.17 20.58
C ALA A 320 62.00 37.75 20.96
N ARG A 321 63.02 37.30 20.22
CA ARG A 321 63.78 36.03 20.26
C ARG A 321 64.53 35.72 21.57
N SER A 322 65.06 34.50 21.61
CA SER A 322 66.22 33.96 22.38
C SER A 322 65.92 33.64 23.85
N ILE A 323 66.29 32.51 24.44
CA ILE A 323 67.29 31.45 24.18
C ILE A 323 66.63 30.10 24.49
#